data_AF-A0A9D6GPW6-F1
#
_entry.id   AF-A0A9D6GPW6-F1
#
_cell.length_a   1.000
_cell.length_b   1.000
_cell.length_c   1.000
_cell.angle_alpha   90.00
_cell.angle_beta   90.00
_cell.angle_gamma   90.00
#
_symmetry.space_group_name_H-M   'P 1'
#
loop_
_entity.id
_entity.type
_entity.pdbx_description
1 polymer ?
#
loop_
_entity_poly.entity_id
_entity_poly.type
_entity_poly.pdbx_seq_one_letter_code
_entity_poly.pdbx_strand_id
1 'polypeptide(L)'
;MIFFDKLVSWFQANQRDLPWRHDRTPYRVWLSEIMLQQTQVSTVLDYYKRFTERFPTVQDLAKAHEDDVLALWSGLGYYSRARNLHRCAQIIESRYQGLFPTHASELSQLPGIGSYTAGAIVAFAYNQPSAVVDGNIARVFSRLYNDETPWGDSTGKKHFEQMSLELAQEAPDCRLWQESLMELGALVCKPTHPDCHHCPLLSGCRAHQQQNIPERPVKLLKTQKSRLDRVCALVHTSDAIWLEKNQQDLLFKGLYAPPNALSSPRSLEEDFQTLTRTLELKNKSCGSFISIERTLSHRNLHLHAKVISMKNAVPKGHWILKSDLRKVGLSAAFKALLLKAGLLCWVLSGPVACVHNRPSIRYIRQAIPAAPTTDAVSYARSLIGQKAAQWNGKTYRADCSGTVRAIYDAAGWPLGNAEGTKAIYKVVKDSGQIFSKNPKPGDLIFFHTGNQPKSLNHIGFVEAIQPDQTILLIHHMSGLIVRSRMNLNYPNLQISPKDKTRLNHILRRSGNGKSYTAAEVFDSFGRIL
;
A
#
# COMPACT_ATOMS: atom_id res chain seq x y z
N MET A 1 -18.17 -9.45 -33.64
CA MET A 1 -18.75 -10.66 -32.97
C MET A 1 -17.81 -11.84 -32.67
N ILE A 2 -17.11 -12.52 -33.62
CA ILE A 2 -16.42 -13.84 -33.43
C ILE A 2 -15.56 -14.03 -32.14
N PHE A 3 -15.05 -12.95 -31.55
CA PHE A 3 -14.22 -12.99 -30.33
C PHE A 3 -14.99 -12.76 -29.02
N PHE A 4 -16.24 -12.27 -29.07
CA PHE A 4 -17.03 -11.94 -27.88
C PHE A 4 -17.26 -13.18 -27.02
N ASP A 5 -17.84 -14.24 -27.57
CA ASP A 5 -18.22 -15.45 -26.81
C ASP A 5 -17.01 -16.11 -26.14
N LYS A 6 -15.87 -16.18 -26.85
CA LYS A 6 -14.61 -16.73 -26.32
C LYS A 6 -14.07 -15.89 -25.17
N LEU A 7 -14.09 -14.56 -25.32
CA LEU A 7 -13.58 -13.64 -24.31
C LEU A 7 -14.47 -13.62 -23.06
N VAL A 8 -15.79 -13.60 -23.25
CA VAL A 8 -16.79 -13.62 -22.19
C VAL A 8 -16.77 -14.95 -21.43
N SER A 9 -16.73 -16.09 -22.14
CA SER A 9 -16.63 -17.41 -21.50
C SER A 9 -15.35 -17.54 -20.67
N TRP A 10 -14.23 -17.03 -21.19
CA TRP A 10 -12.98 -16.95 -20.43
C TRP A 10 -13.12 -16.06 -19.19
N PHE A 11 -13.71 -14.87 -19.32
CA PHE A 11 -13.91 -13.96 -18.20
C PHE A 11 -14.81 -14.54 -17.11
N GLN A 12 -15.94 -15.15 -17.46
CA GLN A 12 -16.83 -15.79 -16.50
C GLN A 12 -16.11 -16.84 -15.65
N ALA A 13 -15.17 -17.59 -16.24
CA ALA A 13 -14.37 -18.61 -15.55
C ALA A 13 -13.12 -18.07 -14.81
N ASN A 14 -12.63 -16.86 -15.14
CA ASN A 14 -11.33 -16.35 -14.68
C ASN A 14 -11.37 -14.97 -14.00
N GLN A 15 -12.54 -14.30 -13.93
CA GLN A 15 -12.68 -12.99 -13.33
C GLN A 15 -12.31 -13.02 -11.84
N ARG A 16 -11.64 -11.95 -11.39
CA ARG A 16 -11.44 -11.72 -9.96
C ARG A 16 -12.75 -11.30 -9.31
N ASP A 17 -13.02 -11.89 -8.16
CA ASP A 17 -14.01 -11.40 -7.20
C ASP A 17 -13.57 -10.02 -6.69
N LEU A 18 -14.34 -8.99 -7.01
CA LEU A 18 -14.06 -7.58 -6.69
C LEU A 18 -15.35 -6.92 -6.17
N PRO A 19 -15.32 -6.21 -5.03
CA PRO A 19 -16.54 -5.78 -4.34
C PRO A 19 -17.39 -4.79 -5.14
N TRP A 20 -16.80 -4.03 -6.06
CA TRP A 20 -17.52 -3.12 -6.97
C TRP A 20 -18.13 -3.80 -8.20
N ARG A 21 -17.91 -5.11 -8.39
CA ARG A 21 -18.62 -5.91 -9.41
C ARG A 21 -19.98 -6.43 -8.92
N HIS A 22 -20.23 -6.36 -7.61
CA HIS A 22 -21.47 -6.78 -6.94
C HIS A 22 -22.35 -5.57 -6.55
N ASP A 23 -23.66 -5.81 -6.42
CA ASP A 23 -24.71 -4.81 -6.15
C ASP A 23 -24.47 -3.47 -6.86
N ARG A 24 -24.31 -3.53 -8.18
CA ARG A 24 -23.81 -2.39 -8.96
C ARG A 24 -24.79 -1.22 -8.91
N THR A 25 -24.36 -0.14 -8.27
CA THR A 25 -24.99 1.17 -8.38
C THR A 25 -24.02 2.13 -9.08
N PRO A 26 -24.52 3.19 -9.76
CA PRO A 26 -23.67 4.24 -10.33
C PRO A 26 -22.70 4.84 -9.30
N TYR A 27 -23.16 5.03 -8.05
CA TYR A 27 -22.33 5.44 -6.93
C TYR A 27 -21.17 4.47 -6.64
N ARG A 28 -21.48 3.17 -6.49
CA ARG A 28 -20.49 2.13 -6.19
C ARG A 28 -19.44 1.96 -7.30
N VAL A 29 -19.85 2.04 -8.56
CA VAL A 29 -18.97 1.99 -9.74
C VAL A 29 -18.10 3.24 -9.82
N TRP A 30 -18.69 4.42 -9.72
CA TRP A 30 -17.95 5.69 -9.75
C TRP A 30 -16.89 5.76 -8.64
N LEU A 31 -17.25 5.36 -7.42
CA LEU A 31 -16.32 5.34 -6.29
C LEU A 31 -15.11 4.44 -6.54
N SER A 32 -15.31 3.22 -7.07
CA SER A 32 -14.19 2.33 -7.42
C SER A 32 -13.33 2.89 -8.54
N GLU A 33 -13.94 3.43 -9.60
CA GLU A 33 -13.19 4.01 -10.72
C GLU A 33 -12.33 5.20 -10.30
N ILE A 34 -12.88 6.12 -9.49
CA ILE A 34 -12.09 7.23 -8.93
C ILE A 34 -10.96 6.71 -8.02
N MET A 35 -11.18 5.67 -7.22
CA MET A 35 -10.12 5.04 -6.41
C MET A 35 -9.04 4.34 -7.24
N LEU A 36 -9.42 3.63 -8.31
CA LEU A 36 -8.51 2.85 -9.16
C LEU A 36 -7.60 3.72 -10.06
N GLN A 37 -7.94 5.00 -10.29
CA GLN A 37 -7.06 5.95 -10.98
C GLN A 37 -5.64 5.94 -10.39
N GLN A 38 -4.67 5.45 -11.16
CA GLN A 38 -3.25 5.33 -10.78
C GLN A 38 -3.00 4.57 -9.46
N THR A 39 -3.93 3.69 -9.03
CA THR A 39 -3.85 2.96 -7.76
C THR A 39 -4.11 1.47 -7.99
N GLN A 40 -3.34 0.58 -7.36
CA GLN A 40 -3.48 -0.87 -7.54
C GLN A 40 -4.75 -1.41 -6.86
N VAL A 41 -5.42 -2.35 -7.52
CA VAL A 41 -6.63 -3.05 -7.03
C VAL A 41 -6.47 -3.52 -5.57
N SER A 42 -5.37 -4.19 -5.26
CA SER A 42 -5.07 -4.70 -3.90
C SER A 42 -5.01 -3.60 -2.83
N THR A 43 -4.58 -2.39 -3.19
CA THR A 43 -4.61 -1.23 -2.28
C THR A 43 -6.02 -0.65 -2.15
N VAL A 44 -6.82 -0.69 -3.22
CA VAL A 44 -8.17 -0.11 -3.24
C VAL A 44 -9.16 -0.91 -2.39
N LEU A 45 -9.07 -2.25 -2.32
CA LEU A 45 -10.00 -3.11 -1.58
C LEU A 45 -10.32 -2.61 -0.15
N ASP A 46 -9.30 -2.38 0.67
CA ASP A 46 -9.45 -1.94 2.07
C ASP A 46 -9.97 -0.51 2.22
N TYR A 47 -9.78 0.35 1.21
CA TYR A 47 -10.33 1.72 1.23
C TYR A 47 -11.76 1.73 0.72
N TYR A 48 -12.05 1.00 -0.35
CA TYR A 48 -13.40 0.87 -0.91
C TYR A 48 -14.37 0.36 0.15
N LYS A 49 -14.01 -0.72 0.85
CA LYS A 49 -14.80 -1.28 1.95
C LYS A 49 -15.09 -0.24 3.04
N ARG A 50 -14.06 0.40 3.59
CA ARG A 50 -14.25 1.42 4.66
C ARG A 50 -15.03 2.65 4.19
N PHE A 51 -14.91 3.02 2.92
CA PHE A 51 -15.69 4.11 2.34
C PHE A 51 -17.16 3.74 2.19
N THR A 52 -17.50 2.56 1.65
CA THR A 52 -18.90 2.12 1.51
C THR A 52 -19.55 1.74 2.84
N GLU A 53 -18.76 1.36 3.85
CA GLU A 53 -19.23 1.20 5.23
C GLU A 53 -19.57 2.56 5.89
N ARG A 54 -18.73 3.60 5.70
CA ARG A 54 -18.97 4.93 6.30
C ARG A 54 -19.96 5.79 5.51
N PHE A 55 -20.00 5.63 4.19
CA PHE A 55 -20.85 6.35 3.25
C PHE A 55 -21.53 5.33 2.31
N PRO A 56 -22.62 4.68 2.75
CA PRO A 56 -23.33 3.69 1.92
C PRO A 56 -23.91 4.26 0.62
N THR A 57 -24.32 5.53 0.64
CA THR A 57 -24.94 6.23 -0.50
C THR A 57 -24.16 7.48 -0.92
N VAL A 58 -24.51 8.04 -2.09
CA VAL A 58 -23.94 9.32 -2.55
C VAL A 58 -24.39 10.50 -1.66
N GLN A 59 -25.59 10.41 -1.07
CA GLN A 59 -26.13 11.39 -0.12
C GLN A 59 -25.34 11.38 1.20
N ASP A 60 -24.96 10.20 1.70
CA ASP A 60 -24.11 10.10 2.92
C ASP A 60 -22.72 10.71 2.69
N LEU A 61 -22.18 10.52 1.48
CA LEU A 61 -20.90 11.14 1.09
C LEU A 61 -21.03 12.66 0.89
N ALA A 62 -22.15 13.14 0.34
CA ALA A 62 -22.39 14.55 0.07
C ALA A 62 -22.59 15.39 1.35
N LYS A 63 -23.20 14.80 2.38
CA LYS A 63 -23.42 15.41 3.71
C LYS A 63 -22.19 15.36 4.62
N ALA A 64 -21.13 14.67 4.23
CA ALA A 64 -19.93 14.53 5.03
C ALA A 64 -19.14 15.84 5.17
N HIS A 65 -18.34 15.98 6.22
CA HIS A 65 -17.36 17.07 6.26
C HIS A 65 -16.16 16.74 5.35
N GLU A 66 -15.56 17.73 4.67
CA GLU A 66 -14.42 17.46 3.77
C GLU A 66 -13.27 16.75 4.51
N ASP A 67 -12.99 17.14 5.75
CA ASP A 67 -11.90 16.54 6.52
C ASP A 67 -12.17 15.07 6.88
N ASP A 68 -13.42 14.61 7.02
CA ASP A 68 -13.76 13.19 7.21
C ASP A 68 -13.46 12.37 5.95
N VAL A 69 -13.83 12.90 4.79
CA VAL A 69 -13.56 12.29 3.48
C VAL A 69 -12.04 12.24 3.23
N LEU A 70 -11.31 13.31 3.54
CA LEU A 70 -9.85 13.35 3.43
C LEU A 70 -9.15 12.43 4.44
N ALA A 71 -9.69 12.27 5.64
CA ALA A 71 -9.16 11.36 6.66
C ALA A 71 -9.27 9.90 6.19
N LEU A 72 -10.43 9.49 5.65
CA LEU A 72 -10.59 8.14 5.08
C LEU A 72 -9.75 7.92 3.82
N TRP A 73 -9.57 8.95 2.99
CA TRP A 73 -8.70 8.88 1.80
C TRP A 73 -7.19 8.90 2.13
N SER A 74 -6.81 9.18 3.38
CA SER A 74 -5.44 9.38 3.84
C SER A 74 -4.57 8.13 3.60
N GLY A 75 -3.80 8.14 2.52
CA GLY A 75 -2.92 7.05 2.09
C GLY A 75 -3.08 6.61 0.64
N LEU A 76 -4.25 6.83 0.00
CA LEU A 76 -4.46 6.54 -1.42
C LEU A 76 -3.71 7.51 -2.36
N GLY A 77 -3.33 8.69 -1.87
CA GLY A 77 -2.70 9.72 -2.69
C GLY A 77 -3.65 10.38 -3.70
N TYR A 78 -3.13 11.37 -4.43
CA TYR A 78 -3.89 12.22 -5.35
C TYR A 78 -5.18 12.78 -4.71
N TYR A 79 -5.04 13.50 -3.59
CA TYR A 79 -6.16 14.02 -2.79
C TYR A 79 -7.10 15.00 -3.52
N SER A 80 -6.72 15.52 -4.69
CA SER A 80 -7.64 16.20 -5.60
C SER A 80 -8.79 15.27 -6.04
N ARG A 81 -8.55 13.96 -6.18
CA ARG A 81 -9.61 12.96 -6.42
C ARG A 81 -10.64 12.97 -5.30
N ALA A 82 -10.22 12.93 -4.04
CA ALA A 82 -11.11 12.93 -2.88
C ALA A 82 -11.99 14.19 -2.81
N ARG A 83 -11.41 15.37 -3.08
CA ARG A 83 -12.17 16.63 -3.08
C ARG A 83 -13.13 16.75 -4.26
N ASN A 84 -12.68 16.34 -5.45
CA ASN A 84 -13.54 16.31 -6.63
C ASN A 84 -14.68 15.30 -6.44
N LEU A 85 -14.39 14.11 -5.89
CA LEU A 85 -15.37 13.10 -5.48
C LEU A 85 -16.41 13.73 -4.53
N HIS A 86 -15.98 14.36 -3.43
CA HIS A 86 -16.89 14.98 -2.47
C HIS A 86 -17.75 16.09 -3.10
N ARG A 87 -17.13 17.03 -3.83
CA ARG A 87 -17.85 18.11 -4.54
C ARG A 87 -18.82 17.57 -5.59
N CYS A 88 -18.45 16.49 -6.28
CA CYS A 88 -19.30 15.83 -7.26
C CYS A 88 -20.49 15.13 -6.57
N ALA A 89 -20.29 14.48 -5.41
CA ALA A 89 -21.39 13.92 -4.62
C ALA A 89 -22.40 15.00 -4.21
N GLN A 90 -21.91 16.16 -3.75
CA GLN A 90 -22.73 17.33 -3.41
C GLN A 90 -23.53 17.86 -4.61
N ILE A 91 -22.95 17.89 -5.81
CA ILE A 91 -23.66 18.28 -7.04
C ILE A 91 -24.70 17.21 -7.44
N ILE A 92 -24.38 15.92 -7.27
CA ILE A 92 -25.32 14.83 -7.57
C ILE A 92 -26.51 14.85 -6.61
N GLU A 93 -26.30 15.07 -5.31
CA GLU A 93 -27.39 15.24 -4.35
C GLU A 93 -28.24 16.48 -4.66
N SER A 94 -27.62 17.65 -4.82
CA SER A 94 -28.35 18.92 -4.96
C SER A 94 -29.01 19.15 -6.32
N ARG A 95 -28.35 18.79 -7.43
CA ARG A 95 -28.87 19.03 -8.80
C ARG A 95 -29.62 17.83 -9.38
N TYR A 96 -29.24 16.62 -9.00
CA TYR A 96 -29.78 15.38 -9.57
C TYR A 96 -30.47 14.47 -8.51
N GLN A 97 -30.73 15.00 -7.31
CA GLN A 97 -31.46 14.31 -6.23
C GLN A 97 -30.86 12.96 -5.81
N GLY A 98 -29.53 12.80 -5.98
CA GLY A 98 -28.80 11.57 -5.69
C GLY A 98 -28.76 10.55 -6.83
N LEU A 99 -29.42 10.83 -7.96
CA LEU A 99 -29.37 10.01 -9.16
C LEU A 99 -28.20 10.45 -10.04
N PHE A 100 -27.44 9.49 -10.58
CA PHE A 100 -26.38 9.81 -11.53
C PHE A 100 -26.99 10.01 -12.94
N PRO A 101 -26.51 10.99 -13.73
CA PRO A 101 -26.87 11.07 -15.14
C PRO A 101 -26.52 9.80 -15.90
N THR A 102 -27.37 9.41 -16.86
CA THR A 102 -27.18 8.20 -17.68
C THR A 102 -26.27 8.43 -18.88
N HIS A 103 -25.99 9.69 -19.25
CA HIS A 103 -25.20 10.01 -20.44
C HIS A 103 -23.77 10.46 -20.09
N ALA A 104 -22.79 9.94 -20.82
CA ALA A 104 -21.37 10.25 -20.61
C ALA A 104 -21.05 11.75 -20.77
N SER A 105 -21.77 12.44 -21.66
CA SER A 105 -21.66 13.89 -21.88
C SER A 105 -21.98 14.69 -20.61
N GLU A 106 -23.07 14.35 -19.92
CA GLU A 106 -23.46 14.99 -18.66
C GLU A 106 -22.50 14.62 -17.51
N LEU A 107 -22.18 13.33 -17.37
CA LEU A 107 -21.23 12.84 -16.36
C LEU A 107 -19.87 13.53 -16.48
N SER A 108 -19.38 13.77 -17.70
CA SER A 108 -18.08 14.43 -17.95
C SER A 108 -18.02 15.90 -17.56
N GLN A 109 -19.16 16.54 -17.25
CA GLN A 109 -19.21 17.91 -16.72
C GLN A 109 -19.00 17.94 -15.19
N LEU A 110 -19.06 16.79 -14.51
CA LEU A 110 -18.98 16.70 -13.06
C LEU A 110 -17.52 16.69 -12.56
N PRO A 111 -17.22 17.31 -11.40
CA PRO A 111 -15.85 17.42 -10.90
C PRO A 111 -15.13 16.07 -10.76
N GLY A 112 -14.01 15.91 -11.46
CA GLY A 112 -13.17 14.72 -11.39
C GLY A 112 -13.62 13.53 -12.27
N ILE A 113 -14.72 13.66 -12.99
CA ILE A 113 -15.16 12.67 -13.98
C ILE A 113 -14.62 13.07 -15.37
N GLY A 114 -13.54 12.42 -15.83
CA GLY A 114 -13.05 12.54 -17.21
C GLY A 114 -13.73 11.54 -18.15
N SER A 115 -13.44 11.60 -19.46
CA SER A 115 -14.08 10.74 -20.48
C SER A 115 -14.11 9.25 -20.10
N TYR A 116 -12.97 8.72 -19.62
CA TYR A 116 -12.85 7.33 -19.17
C TYR A 116 -13.83 7.01 -18.02
N THR A 117 -13.90 7.84 -16.98
CA THR A 117 -14.77 7.57 -15.82
C THR A 117 -16.25 7.79 -16.17
N ALA A 118 -16.56 8.76 -17.04
CA ALA A 118 -17.91 8.92 -17.57
C ALA A 118 -18.35 7.66 -18.34
N GLY A 119 -17.52 7.18 -19.27
CA GLY A 119 -17.80 5.95 -20.02
C GLY A 119 -17.87 4.70 -19.13
N ALA A 120 -17.01 4.59 -18.12
CA ALA A 120 -17.00 3.47 -17.18
C ALA A 120 -18.28 3.41 -16.33
N ILE A 121 -18.87 4.54 -15.94
CA ILE A 121 -20.19 4.57 -15.28
C ILE A 121 -21.27 4.11 -16.26
N VAL A 122 -21.28 4.65 -17.49
CA VAL A 122 -22.27 4.31 -18.54
C VAL A 122 -22.26 2.81 -18.87
N ALA A 123 -21.08 2.22 -19.07
CA ALA A 123 -20.95 0.78 -19.32
C ALA A 123 -21.19 -0.05 -18.04
N PHE A 124 -20.46 0.18 -16.97
CA PHE A 124 -20.46 -0.74 -15.83
C PHE A 124 -21.67 -0.59 -14.89
N ALA A 125 -22.33 0.57 -14.84
CA ALA A 125 -23.55 0.75 -14.06
C ALA A 125 -24.83 0.62 -14.92
N TYR A 126 -24.85 1.20 -16.12
CA TYR A 126 -26.06 1.22 -16.98
C TYR A 126 -26.06 0.21 -18.14
N ASN A 127 -24.95 -0.52 -18.37
CA ASN A 127 -24.80 -1.47 -19.50
C ASN A 127 -25.02 -0.85 -20.88
N GLN A 128 -24.66 0.43 -21.05
CA GLN A 128 -24.80 1.13 -22.31
C GLN A 128 -23.46 1.20 -23.06
N PRO A 129 -23.45 1.23 -24.41
CA PRO A 129 -22.23 1.37 -25.19
C PRO A 129 -21.47 2.65 -24.82
N SER A 130 -20.18 2.52 -24.51
CA SER A 130 -19.32 3.67 -24.23
C SER A 130 -17.83 3.36 -24.44
N ALA A 131 -17.04 4.40 -24.69
CA ALA A 131 -15.60 4.29 -24.83
C ALA A 131 -14.93 4.14 -23.45
N VAL A 132 -14.63 2.90 -23.05
CA VAL A 132 -13.86 2.61 -21.82
C VAL A 132 -12.50 2.06 -22.24
N VAL A 133 -11.48 2.91 -22.17
CA VAL A 133 -10.10 2.53 -22.55
C VAL A 133 -9.11 3.04 -21.52
N ASP A 134 -8.54 2.10 -20.79
CA ASP A 134 -7.36 2.29 -19.97
C ASP A 134 -6.11 1.73 -20.68
N GLY A 135 -4.96 1.77 -20.00
CA GLY A 135 -3.73 1.19 -20.53
C GLY A 135 -3.74 -0.34 -20.69
N ASN A 136 -4.73 -1.05 -20.12
CA ASN A 136 -4.93 -2.49 -20.30
C ASN A 136 -5.68 -2.77 -21.61
N ILE A 137 -6.82 -2.12 -21.81
CA ILE A 137 -7.64 -2.26 -23.02
C ILE A 137 -6.88 -1.76 -24.26
N ALA A 138 -6.23 -0.59 -24.18
CA ALA A 138 -5.40 -0.08 -25.28
C ALA A 138 -4.32 -1.09 -25.69
N ARG A 139 -3.62 -1.70 -24.73
CA ARG A 139 -2.60 -2.73 -24.99
C ARG A 139 -3.19 -4.01 -25.59
N VAL A 140 -4.40 -4.41 -25.21
CA VAL A 140 -5.11 -5.53 -25.84
C VAL A 140 -5.39 -5.21 -27.29
N PHE A 141 -5.98 -4.05 -27.60
CA PHE A 141 -6.27 -3.63 -28.98
C PHE A 141 -5.00 -3.46 -29.83
N SER A 142 -3.96 -2.78 -29.34
CA SER A 142 -2.70 -2.62 -30.10
C SER A 142 -2.05 -3.96 -30.46
N ARG A 143 -2.23 -5.01 -29.66
CA ARG A 143 -1.70 -6.35 -29.96
C ARG A 143 -2.66 -7.17 -30.84
N LEU A 144 -3.94 -7.16 -30.51
CA LEU A 144 -4.97 -7.87 -31.27
C LEU A 144 -4.97 -7.43 -32.74
N TYR A 145 -4.91 -6.12 -32.97
CA TYR A 145 -4.98 -5.50 -34.29
C TYR A 145 -3.60 -5.16 -34.90
N ASN A 146 -2.51 -5.40 -34.18
CA ASN A 146 -1.14 -4.94 -34.48
C ASN A 146 -1.02 -3.41 -34.72
N ASP A 147 -1.83 -2.63 -34.01
CA ASP A 147 -1.96 -1.18 -34.20
C ASP A 147 -0.70 -0.41 -33.75
N GLU A 148 -0.16 0.42 -34.65
CA GLU A 148 1.04 1.23 -34.43
C GLU A 148 0.75 2.59 -33.78
N THR A 149 -0.52 2.95 -33.60
CA THR A 149 -0.91 4.22 -32.98
C THR A 149 -0.32 4.34 -31.56
N PRO A 150 0.50 5.37 -31.27
CA PRO A 150 1.13 5.50 -29.97
C PRO A 150 0.12 5.67 -28.82
N TRP A 151 0.29 4.91 -27.75
CA TRP A 151 -0.50 5.11 -26.54
C TRP A 151 0.20 6.12 -25.60
N GLY A 152 -0.46 7.24 -25.34
CA GLY A 152 -0.03 8.20 -24.31
C GLY A 152 -0.37 9.67 -24.59
N ASP A 153 -0.78 10.03 -25.80
CA ASP A 153 -1.28 11.37 -26.15
C ASP A 153 -2.79 11.38 -26.39
N SER A 154 -3.35 12.55 -26.70
CA SER A 154 -4.76 12.73 -27.00
C SER A 154 -5.23 12.07 -28.30
N THR A 155 -4.34 11.90 -29.28
CA THR A 155 -4.69 11.38 -30.61
C THR A 155 -4.83 9.87 -30.54
N GLY A 156 -3.82 9.17 -30.04
CA GLY A 156 -3.89 7.73 -29.83
C GLY A 156 -4.95 7.34 -28.80
N LYS A 157 -5.17 8.17 -27.77
CA LYS A 157 -6.29 7.93 -26.85
C LYS A 157 -7.65 7.97 -27.56
N LYS A 158 -7.91 9.00 -28.38
CA LYS A 158 -9.15 9.11 -29.16
C LYS A 158 -9.33 7.93 -30.12
N HIS A 159 -8.26 7.49 -30.77
CA HIS A 159 -8.28 6.34 -31.69
C HIS A 159 -8.76 5.06 -31.00
N PHE A 160 -8.15 4.69 -29.87
CA PHE A 160 -8.61 3.51 -29.13
C PHE A 160 -9.97 3.72 -28.45
N GLU A 161 -10.30 4.94 -27.99
CA GLU A 161 -11.65 5.28 -27.47
C GLU A 161 -12.73 5.04 -28.55
N GLN A 162 -12.49 5.46 -29.80
CA GLN A 162 -13.40 5.25 -30.94
C GLN A 162 -13.55 3.75 -31.26
N MET A 163 -12.45 3.02 -31.41
CA MET A 163 -12.45 1.56 -31.64
C MET A 163 -13.18 0.79 -30.52
N SER A 164 -13.04 1.23 -29.26
CA SER A 164 -13.76 0.65 -28.12
C SER A 164 -15.26 0.89 -28.20
N LEU A 165 -15.68 2.08 -28.65
CA LEU A 165 -17.10 2.44 -28.79
C LEU A 165 -17.79 1.63 -29.89
N GLU A 166 -17.17 1.53 -31.07
CA GLU A 166 -17.68 0.75 -32.20
C GLU A 166 -17.88 -0.72 -31.80
N LEU A 167 -16.86 -1.33 -31.20
CA LEU A 167 -16.93 -2.72 -30.72
C LEU A 167 -17.93 -2.91 -29.57
N ALA A 168 -18.19 -1.87 -28.76
CA ALA A 168 -19.21 -1.92 -27.72
C ALA A 168 -20.63 -1.79 -28.29
N GLN A 169 -20.84 -1.00 -29.35
CA GLN A 169 -22.13 -0.89 -30.03
C GLN A 169 -22.59 -2.20 -30.69
N GLU A 170 -21.65 -3.04 -31.14
CA GLU A 170 -21.92 -4.40 -31.62
C GLU A 170 -22.05 -5.46 -30.51
N ALA A 171 -21.73 -5.13 -29.25
CA ALA A 171 -21.65 -6.12 -28.18
C ALA A 171 -23.04 -6.41 -27.57
N PRO A 172 -23.49 -7.69 -27.49
CA PRO A 172 -24.75 -8.05 -26.83
C PRO A 172 -24.83 -7.62 -25.36
N ASP A 173 -23.68 -7.56 -24.67
CA ASP A 173 -23.54 -6.97 -23.35
C ASP A 173 -22.26 -6.13 -23.28
N CYS A 174 -22.43 -4.81 -23.20
CA CYS A 174 -21.34 -3.82 -23.23
C CYS A 174 -20.44 -3.92 -22.00
N ARG A 175 -21.05 -4.09 -20.82
CA ARG A 175 -20.36 -4.21 -19.53
C ARG A 175 -19.45 -5.42 -19.53
N LEU A 176 -20.01 -6.58 -19.88
CA LEU A 176 -19.34 -7.87 -19.86
C LEU A 176 -18.20 -7.88 -20.88
N TRP A 177 -18.40 -7.34 -22.08
CA TRP A 177 -17.33 -7.15 -23.07
C TRP A 177 -16.14 -6.34 -22.50
N GLN A 178 -16.42 -5.15 -21.96
CA GLN A 178 -15.39 -4.22 -21.52
C GLN A 178 -14.66 -4.69 -20.26
N GLU A 179 -15.38 -5.27 -19.29
CA GLU A 179 -14.74 -5.89 -18.14
C GLU A 179 -13.88 -7.09 -18.55
N SER A 180 -14.32 -7.89 -19.52
CA SER A 180 -13.53 -9.01 -20.04
C SER A 180 -12.24 -8.55 -20.73
N LEU A 181 -12.29 -7.47 -21.54
CA LEU A 181 -11.11 -6.85 -22.13
C LEU A 181 -10.14 -6.30 -21.08
N MET A 182 -10.67 -5.62 -20.04
CA MET A 182 -9.87 -5.07 -18.96
C MET A 182 -9.19 -6.16 -18.14
N GLU A 183 -9.92 -7.23 -17.82
CA GLU A 183 -9.42 -8.39 -17.07
C GLU A 183 -8.38 -9.18 -17.88
N LEU A 184 -8.63 -9.38 -19.18
CA LEU A 184 -7.67 -10.00 -20.10
C LEU A 184 -6.36 -9.20 -20.13
N GLY A 185 -6.44 -7.87 -20.27
CA GLY A 185 -5.29 -6.99 -20.22
C GLY A 185 -4.54 -7.09 -18.88
N ALA A 186 -5.27 -7.13 -17.76
CA ALA A 186 -4.70 -7.19 -16.42
C ALA A 186 -3.99 -8.52 -16.10
N LEU A 187 -4.59 -9.67 -16.47
CA LEU A 187 -4.14 -11.00 -16.04
C LEU A 187 -3.27 -11.73 -17.08
N VAL A 188 -3.66 -11.64 -18.37
CA VAL A 188 -3.12 -12.47 -19.45
C VAL A 188 -2.24 -11.65 -20.38
N CYS A 189 -2.81 -10.65 -21.06
CA CYS A 189 -2.11 -9.76 -21.99
C CYS A 189 -1.32 -8.68 -21.25
N LYS A 190 -0.41 -9.10 -20.36
CA LYS A 190 0.39 -8.25 -19.48
C LYS A 190 1.42 -7.40 -20.26
N PRO A 191 1.91 -6.26 -19.70
CA PRO A 191 2.90 -5.42 -20.36
C PRO A 191 4.19 -6.17 -20.74
N THR A 192 4.70 -6.97 -19.81
CA THR A 192 5.84 -7.89 -19.98
C THR A 192 5.39 -9.33 -19.79
N HIS A 193 6.00 -10.27 -20.53
CA HIS A 193 5.67 -11.70 -20.52
C HIS A 193 4.15 -11.98 -20.51
N PRO A 194 3.40 -11.54 -21.55
CA PRO A 194 2.00 -11.88 -21.69
C PRO A 194 1.83 -13.39 -21.84
N ASP A 195 0.79 -13.93 -21.23
CA ASP A 195 0.50 -15.36 -21.21
C ASP A 195 -0.30 -15.75 -22.46
N CYS A 196 0.37 -15.69 -23.62
CA CYS A 196 -0.28 -15.89 -24.92
C CYS A 196 -0.93 -17.28 -25.05
N HIS A 197 -0.35 -18.31 -24.46
CA HIS A 197 -0.90 -19.67 -24.47
C HIS A 197 -2.29 -19.76 -23.84
N HIS A 198 -2.58 -18.98 -22.79
CA HIS A 198 -3.88 -18.93 -22.12
C HIS A 198 -4.78 -17.78 -22.60
N CYS A 199 -4.44 -17.14 -23.74
CA CYS A 199 -5.22 -16.02 -24.27
C CYS A 199 -6.40 -16.50 -25.13
N PRO A 200 -7.67 -16.22 -24.77
CA PRO A 200 -8.84 -16.58 -25.57
C PRO A 200 -8.86 -15.90 -26.95
N LEU A 201 -8.08 -14.84 -27.13
CA LEU A 201 -7.94 -14.09 -28.39
C LEU A 201 -6.72 -14.50 -29.23
N LEU A 202 -5.96 -15.52 -28.82
CA LEU A 202 -4.69 -15.88 -29.45
C LEU A 202 -4.79 -16.07 -30.97
N SER A 203 -5.82 -16.80 -31.43
CA SER A 203 -6.00 -17.14 -32.85
C SER A 203 -6.24 -15.91 -33.74
N GLY A 204 -6.75 -14.81 -33.17
CA GLY A 204 -6.99 -13.55 -33.89
C GLY A 204 -5.92 -12.48 -33.66
N CYS A 205 -4.91 -12.74 -32.83
CA CYS A 205 -3.94 -11.73 -32.41
C CYS A 205 -2.88 -11.48 -33.49
N ARG A 206 -3.04 -10.40 -34.27
CA ARG A 206 -2.11 -10.07 -35.37
C ARG A 206 -0.67 -9.86 -34.89
N ALA A 207 -0.46 -9.23 -33.73
CA ALA A 207 0.88 -9.07 -33.18
C ALA A 207 1.53 -10.39 -32.72
N HIS A 208 0.71 -11.41 -32.39
CA HIS A 208 1.22 -12.77 -32.14
C HIS A 208 1.66 -13.44 -33.45
N GLN A 209 0.80 -13.39 -34.46
CA GLN A 209 1.06 -13.95 -35.79
C GLN A 209 2.32 -13.33 -36.44
N GLN A 210 2.55 -12.03 -36.21
CA GLN A 210 3.69 -11.27 -36.73
C GLN A 210 4.86 -11.16 -35.73
N GLN A 211 4.82 -11.92 -34.63
CA GLN A 211 5.89 -12.03 -33.61
C GLN A 211 6.34 -10.73 -32.91
N ASN A 212 5.60 -9.63 -33.05
CA ASN A 212 5.99 -8.29 -32.61
C ASN A 212 5.24 -7.78 -31.34
N ILE A 213 4.61 -8.68 -30.57
CA ILE A 213 4.00 -8.39 -29.25
C ILE A 213 4.82 -7.44 -28.33
N PRO A 214 6.17 -7.53 -28.25
CA PRO A 214 6.98 -6.63 -27.42
C PRO A 214 6.93 -5.16 -27.85
N GLU A 215 6.66 -4.90 -29.14
CA GLU A 215 6.61 -3.56 -29.75
C GLU A 215 5.25 -2.87 -29.56
N ARG A 216 4.24 -3.59 -29.07
CA ARG A 216 2.87 -3.10 -28.92
C ARG A 216 2.43 -3.02 -27.45
N PRO A 217 1.81 -1.91 -26.99
CA PRO A 217 1.56 -0.66 -27.73
C PRO A 217 2.84 0.14 -27.97
N VAL A 218 2.85 0.91 -29.06
CA VAL A 218 3.90 1.91 -29.31
C VAL A 218 3.88 2.95 -28.19
N LYS A 219 5.05 3.25 -27.63
CA LYS A 219 5.20 4.15 -26.48
C LYS A 219 5.77 5.48 -26.94
N LEU A 220 5.15 6.58 -26.51
CA LEU A 220 5.74 7.90 -26.65
C LEU A 220 7.05 8.02 -25.85
N LEU A 221 7.96 8.86 -26.35
CA LEU A 221 9.16 9.25 -25.63
C LEU A 221 8.79 9.90 -24.29
N LYS A 222 9.43 9.47 -23.21
CA LYS A 222 9.16 10.02 -21.87
C LYS A 222 9.78 11.40 -21.73
N THR A 223 8.95 12.41 -21.48
CA THR A 223 9.43 13.73 -21.05
C THR A 223 10.28 13.61 -19.79
N GLN A 224 11.40 14.34 -19.74
CA GLN A 224 12.24 14.41 -18.55
C GLN A 224 11.45 15.02 -17.38
N LYS A 225 11.45 14.37 -16.22
CA LYS A 225 10.80 14.91 -15.02
C LYS A 225 11.59 16.10 -14.49
N SER A 226 10.92 17.22 -14.26
CA SER A 226 11.58 18.39 -13.69
C SER A 226 11.88 18.20 -12.21
N ARG A 227 13.03 18.72 -11.75
CA ARG A 227 13.39 18.75 -10.34
C ARG A 227 12.60 19.86 -9.63
N LEU A 228 12.21 19.62 -8.39
CA LEU A 228 11.52 20.58 -7.54
C LEU A 228 12.07 20.49 -6.11
N ASP A 229 12.91 21.44 -5.74
CA ASP A 229 13.51 21.54 -4.40
C ASP A 229 12.69 22.49 -3.52
N ARG A 230 12.51 22.13 -2.25
CA ARG A 230 11.87 22.97 -1.23
C ARG A 230 12.64 22.96 0.08
N VAL A 231 12.78 24.12 0.69
CA VAL A 231 13.25 24.24 2.09
C VAL A 231 12.07 24.24 3.06
N CYS A 232 12.22 23.56 4.19
CA CYS A 232 11.16 23.40 5.20
C CYS A 232 11.68 23.75 6.60
N ALA A 233 10.90 24.50 7.37
CA ALA A 233 11.12 24.73 8.79
C ALA A 233 10.25 23.76 9.61
N LEU A 234 10.89 22.82 10.31
CA LEU A 234 10.18 21.87 11.16
C LEU A 234 10.13 22.40 12.60
N VAL A 235 9.17 23.30 12.85
CA VAL A 235 9.01 24.00 14.13
C VAL A 235 8.12 23.19 15.07
N HIS A 236 8.59 22.88 16.28
CA HIS A 236 7.84 22.06 17.23
C HIS A 236 8.07 22.48 18.69
N THR A 237 7.13 22.11 19.57
CA THR A 237 7.27 22.11 21.04
C THR A 237 7.46 20.67 21.54
N SER A 238 7.30 20.42 22.84
CA SER A 238 7.19 19.07 23.43
C SER A 238 5.98 18.30 22.89
N ASP A 239 4.85 18.97 22.72
CA ASP A 239 3.50 18.42 22.52
C ASP A 239 2.88 18.72 21.14
N ALA A 240 3.28 19.79 20.47
CA ALA A 240 2.71 20.28 19.21
C ALA A 240 3.77 20.49 18.11
N ILE A 241 3.28 20.67 16.88
CA ILE A 241 4.07 20.99 15.69
C ILE A 241 3.33 22.04 14.84
N TRP A 242 4.05 23.01 14.29
CA TRP A 242 3.47 23.99 13.36
C TRP A 242 3.28 23.35 11.98
N LEU A 243 2.04 23.31 11.51
CA LEU A 243 1.67 22.85 10.16
C LEU A 243 0.65 23.79 9.53
N GLU A 244 0.88 24.20 8.29
CA GLU A 244 0.02 25.13 7.56
C GLU A 244 -0.77 24.40 6.47
N LYS A 245 -2.06 24.73 6.31
CA LYS A 245 -2.90 24.21 5.24
C LYS A 245 -2.50 24.91 3.93
N ASN A 246 -1.90 24.17 3.01
CA ASN A 246 -1.38 24.70 1.75
C ASN A 246 -2.52 25.17 0.83
N GLN A 247 -2.76 26.48 0.76
CA GLN A 247 -3.78 27.07 -0.13
C GLN A 247 -3.24 27.48 -1.50
N GLN A 248 -1.95 27.77 -1.60
CA GLN A 248 -1.34 28.46 -2.75
C GLN A 248 -0.78 27.50 -3.80
N ASP A 249 -0.04 26.46 -3.39
CA ASP A 249 0.57 25.53 -4.33
C ASP A 249 -0.44 24.52 -4.89
N LEU A 250 -0.45 24.35 -6.21
CA LEU A 250 -1.18 23.26 -6.88
C LEU A 250 -0.70 21.87 -6.39
N LEU A 251 0.59 21.72 -6.13
CA LEU A 251 1.15 20.49 -5.55
C LEU A 251 0.74 20.40 -4.07
N PHE A 252 0.00 19.34 -3.72
CA PHE A 252 -0.52 19.11 -2.37
C PHE A 252 -1.50 20.19 -1.86
N LYS A 253 -2.23 20.87 -2.75
CA LYS A 253 -3.26 21.86 -2.36
C LYS A 253 -4.25 21.28 -1.33
N GLY A 254 -4.59 22.09 -0.34
CA GLY A 254 -5.49 21.79 0.78
C GLY A 254 -4.96 20.77 1.80
N LEU A 255 -3.77 20.21 1.61
CA LEU A 255 -3.09 19.38 2.61
C LEU A 255 -2.27 20.24 3.56
N TYR A 256 -1.99 19.71 4.73
CA TYR A 256 -1.08 20.35 5.68
C TYR A 256 0.38 20.02 5.32
N ALA A 257 1.27 20.97 5.62
CA ALA A 257 2.71 20.83 5.50
C ALA A 257 3.40 21.66 6.60
N PRO A 258 4.63 21.33 7.03
CA PRO A 258 5.46 22.26 7.79
C PRO A 258 5.68 23.54 6.95
N PRO A 259 5.86 24.72 7.56
CA PRO A 259 6.19 25.95 6.82
C PRO A 259 7.35 25.71 5.83
N ASN A 260 7.14 26.00 4.54
CA ASN A 260 8.07 25.58 3.48
C ASN A 260 7.99 26.45 2.21
N ALA A 261 9.15 26.78 1.64
CA ALA A 261 9.30 27.61 0.45
C ALA A 261 9.91 26.80 -0.70
N LEU A 262 9.78 27.30 -1.94
CA LEU A 262 10.61 26.83 -3.05
C LEU A 262 12.08 27.14 -2.77
N SER A 263 12.98 26.23 -3.12
CA SER A 263 14.42 26.46 -3.00
C SER A 263 14.98 26.98 -4.32
N SER A 264 15.91 27.93 -4.23
CA SER A 264 16.70 28.40 -5.36
C SER A 264 17.92 27.48 -5.57
N PRO A 265 18.49 27.40 -6.80
CA PRO A 265 19.73 26.65 -7.02
C PRO A 265 20.98 27.22 -6.32
N ARG A 266 20.85 28.37 -5.61
CA ARG A 266 21.98 29.14 -5.07
C ARG A 266 22.42 28.64 -3.71
N SER A 267 21.52 28.58 -2.73
CA SER A 267 21.84 28.16 -1.37
C SER A 267 20.61 27.75 -0.56
N LEU A 268 20.58 26.48 -0.14
CA LEU A 268 19.59 25.98 0.82
C LEU A 268 19.60 26.78 2.14
N GLU A 269 20.75 27.31 2.53
CA GLU A 269 20.90 28.06 3.78
C GLU A 269 20.25 29.45 3.68
N GLU A 270 20.45 30.16 2.56
CA GLU A 270 19.86 31.48 2.32
C GLU A 270 18.33 31.39 2.18
N ASP A 271 17.84 30.39 1.45
CA ASP A 271 16.41 30.10 1.32
C ASP A 271 15.79 29.82 2.71
N PHE A 272 16.48 29.05 3.56
CA PHE A 272 16.03 28.71 4.91
C PHE A 272 16.08 29.90 5.87
N GLN A 273 17.12 30.74 5.80
CA GLN A 273 17.20 32.00 6.56
C GLN A 273 16.09 32.96 6.15
N THR A 274 15.74 33.00 4.87
CA THR A 274 14.62 33.82 4.36
C THR A 274 13.29 33.30 4.87
N LEU A 275 13.04 31.98 4.78
CA LEU A 275 11.85 31.33 5.33
C LEU A 275 11.70 31.59 6.84
N THR A 276 12.77 31.42 7.62
CA THR A 276 12.73 31.63 9.08
C THR A 276 12.55 33.09 9.47
N ARG A 277 13.09 34.05 8.69
CA ARG A 277 12.84 35.49 8.87
C ARG A 277 11.37 35.84 8.66
N THR A 278 10.73 35.31 7.60
CA THR A 278 9.30 35.51 7.32
C THR A 278 8.39 34.92 8.41
N LEU A 279 8.83 33.84 9.08
CA LEU A 279 8.12 33.20 10.19
C LEU A 279 8.44 33.81 11.57
N GLU A 280 9.19 34.93 11.62
CA GLU A 280 9.68 35.59 12.84
C GLU A 280 10.50 34.69 13.79
N LEU A 281 11.07 33.60 13.25
CA LEU A 281 11.84 32.61 13.99
C LEU A 281 13.28 33.09 14.23
N LYS A 282 13.46 33.96 15.23
CA LYS A 282 14.77 34.48 15.69
C LYS A 282 15.81 33.34 15.80
N ASN A 283 16.82 33.35 14.92
CA ASN A 283 17.92 32.38 14.74
C ASN A 283 18.05 31.28 15.83
N LYS A 284 17.24 30.22 15.71
CA LYS A 284 17.20 29.07 16.64
C LYS A 284 17.25 27.72 15.92
N SER A 285 17.81 27.66 14.72
CA SER A 285 18.10 26.39 14.05
C SER A 285 19.44 25.83 14.52
N CYS A 286 19.47 24.54 14.88
CA CYS A 286 20.69 23.82 15.19
C CYS A 286 20.71 22.53 14.36
N GLY A 287 21.84 22.22 13.72
CA GLY A 287 22.03 21.01 12.93
C GLY A 287 21.95 21.18 11.40
N SER A 288 22.29 20.10 10.71
CA SER A 288 22.36 20.00 9.25
C SER A 288 20.99 19.72 8.61
N PHE A 289 20.90 19.93 7.29
CA PHE A 289 19.66 19.65 6.54
C PHE A 289 19.32 18.16 6.49
N ILE A 290 18.09 17.84 6.89
CA ILE A 290 17.44 16.55 6.70
C ILE A 290 16.77 16.56 5.33
N SER A 291 17.36 15.85 4.36
CA SER A 291 16.85 15.77 2.99
C SER A 291 16.04 14.50 2.74
N ILE A 292 14.92 14.56 2.01
CA ILE A 292 14.26 13.40 1.39
C ILE A 292 13.94 13.65 -0.08
N GLU A 293 13.85 12.58 -0.87
CA GLU A 293 13.44 12.62 -2.27
C GLU A 293 12.17 11.78 -2.48
N ARG A 294 11.25 12.29 -3.33
CA ARG A 294 10.04 11.60 -3.76
C ARG A 294 9.77 11.86 -5.24
N THR A 295 9.85 10.81 -6.06
CA THR A 295 9.40 10.83 -7.46
C THR A 295 7.87 10.93 -7.53
N LEU A 296 7.37 11.95 -8.22
CA LEU A 296 5.97 12.14 -8.61
C LEU A 296 5.80 11.80 -10.11
N SER A 297 4.58 11.86 -10.66
CA SER A 297 4.34 11.56 -12.08
C SER A 297 5.16 12.45 -13.02
N HIS A 298 5.22 13.77 -12.76
CA HIS A 298 5.88 14.75 -13.63
C HIS A 298 7.10 15.46 -13.01
N ARG A 299 7.39 15.23 -11.72
CA ARG A 299 8.47 15.92 -10.99
C ARG A 299 9.23 14.99 -10.05
N ASN A 300 10.49 15.31 -9.77
CA ASN A 300 11.22 14.77 -8.62
C ASN A 300 11.22 15.82 -7.51
N LEU A 301 10.51 15.54 -6.41
CA LEU A 301 10.40 16.43 -5.26
C LEU A 301 11.53 16.15 -4.27
N HIS A 302 12.34 17.16 -3.99
CA HIS A 302 13.35 17.14 -2.93
C HIS A 302 12.89 18.08 -1.81
N LEU A 303 12.81 17.55 -0.59
CA LEU A 303 12.49 18.34 0.60
C LEU A 303 13.73 18.39 1.50
N HIS A 304 14.20 19.59 1.80
CA HIS A 304 15.34 19.88 2.66
C HIS A 304 14.86 20.60 3.91
N ALA A 305 15.16 20.08 5.09
CA ALA A 305 14.57 20.61 6.32
C ALA A 305 15.57 20.77 7.47
N LYS A 306 15.40 21.81 8.28
CA LYS A 306 16.01 21.90 9.62
C LYS A 306 14.92 21.87 10.69
N VAL A 307 15.30 21.36 11.85
CA VAL A 307 14.43 21.27 13.04
C VAL A 307 14.63 22.49 13.92
N ILE A 308 13.53 23.05 14.43
CA ILE A 308 13.52 24.18 15.36
C ILE A 308 12.66 23.79 16.56
N SER A 309 13.28 23.66 17.74
CA SER A 309 12.59 23.34 18.99
C SER A 309 12.28 24.61 19.79
N MET A 310 11.02 24.78 20.18
CA MET A 310 10.51 25.91 20.95
C MET A 310 10.13 25.45 22.36
N LYS A 311 10.46 26.25 23.39
CA LYS A 311 10.24 25.90 24.80
C LYS A 311 9.12 26.70 25.49
N ASN A 312 9.07 28.03 25.29
CA ASN A 312 8.19 28.92 26.08
C ASN A 312 7.27 29.76 25.16
N ALA A 313 7.83 30.77 24.47
CA ALA A 313 7.07 31.59 23.53
C ALA A 313 7.02 30.90 22.16
N VAL A 314 5.81 30.54 21.71
CA VAL A 314 5.54 30.08 20.34
C VAL A 314 5.09 31.25 19.45
N PRO A 315 5.59 31.38 18.21
CA PRO A 315 5.08 32.35 17.24
C PRO A 315 3.61 32.06 16.88
N LYS A 316 2.91 33.10 16.41
CA LYS A 316 1.58 32.96 15.82
C LYS A 316 1.66 32.04 14.60
N GLY A 317 0.88 30.96 14.63
CA GLY A 317 0.92 29.92 13.60
C GLY A 317 -0.11 28.83 13.86
N HIS A 318 -0.26 27.93 12.91
CA HIS A 318 -1.18 26.80 13.01
C HIS A 318 -0.51 25.63 13.75
N TRP A 319 -0.68 25.60 15.07
CA TRP A 319 -0.13 24.56 15.94
C TRP A 319 -1.08 23.36 16.02
N ILE A 320 -0.58 22.18 15.63
CA ILE A 320 -1.29 20.90 15.68
C ILE A 320 -0.68 20.05 16.79
N LEU A 321 -1.51 19.58 17.72
CA LEU A 321 -1.09 18.61 18.74
C LEU A 321 -0.58 17.33 18.08
N LYS A 322 0.53 16.76 18.59
CA LYS A 322 1.14 15.54 18.02
C LYS A 322 0.21 14.33 18.08
N SER A 323 -0.73 14.31 19.04
CA SER A 323 -1.85 13.36 19.14
C SER A 323 -2.77 13.38 17.91
N ASP A 324 -3.06 14.58 17.39
CA ASP A 324 -4.07 14.80 16.35
C ASP A 324 -3.51 14.73 14.93
N LEU A 325 -2.19 14.56 14.77
CA LEU A 325 -1.53 14.37 13.47
C LEU A 325 -2.08 13.19 12.64
N ARG A 326 -2.80 12.25 13.25
CA ARG A 326 -3.54 11.18 12.54
C ARG A 326 -4.76 11.69 11.77
N LYS A 327 -5.43 12.73 12.30
CA LYS A 327 -6.64 13.35 11.75
C LYS A 327 -6.30 14.35 10.63
N VAL A 328 -5.04 14.79 10.56
CA VAL A 328 -4.59 15.81 9.61
C VAL A 328 -4.17 15.23 8.26
N GLY A 329 -4.73 15.79 7.18
CA GLY A 329 -4.39 15.44 5.80
C GLY A 329 -2.96 15.84 5.41
N LEU A 330 -1.99 14.96 5.67
CA LEU A 330 -0.59 15.11 5.27
C LEU A 330 -0.24 14.32 4.00
N SER A 331 0.63 14.87 3.15
CA SER A 331 1.18 14.14 1.99
C SER A 331 2.18 13.05 2.44
N ALA A 332 2.34 11.99 1.65
CA ALA A 332 3.32 10.93 1.94
C ALA A 332 4.77 11.45 1.98
N ALA A 333 5.07 12.56 1.29
CA ALA A 333 6.35 13.24 1.37
C ALA A 333 6.55 13.89 2.75
N PHE A 334 5.61 14.73 3.19
CA PHE A 334 5.72 15.39 4.49
C PHE A 334 5.62 14.41 5.68
N LYS A 335 4.78 13.36 5.60
CA LYS A 335 4.79 12.26 6.59
C LYS A 335 6.19 11.62 6.71
N ALA A 336 6.85 11.35 5.59
CA ALA A 336 8.20 10.78 5.58
C ALA A 336 9.28 11.76 6.09
N LEU A 337 9.13 13.07 5.83
CA LEU A 337 10.03 14.10 6.34
C LEU A 337 9.94 14.22 7.88
N LEU A 338 8.72 14.27 8.42
CA LEU A 338 8.48 14.33 9.87
C LEU A 338 8.97 13.07 10.59
N LEU A 339 8.83 11.89 9.96
CA LEU A 339 9.43 10.63 10.44
C LEU A 339 10.95 10.70 10.46
N LYS A 340 11.59 11.18 9.37
CA LYS A 340 13.06 11.28 9.29
C LYS A 340 13.63 12.29 10.29
N ALA A 341 12.87 13.34 10.61
CA ALA A 341 13.21 14.34 11.62
C ALA A 341 12.92 13.91 13.07
N GLY A 342 12.32 12.73 13.30
CA GLY A 342 11.94 12.28 14.65
C GLY A 342 10.82 13.09 15.31
N LEU A 343 10.19 14.03 14.59
CA LEU A 343 9.08 14.86 15.10
C LEU A 343 7.73 14.16 14.99
N LEU A 344 7.60 13.28 13.99
CA LEU A 344 6.81 12.08 14.16
C LEU A 344 7.65 11.13 15.05
N CYS A 345 7.71 11.41 16.36
CA CYS A 345 8.39 10.56 17.36
C CYS A 345 7.55 9.32 17.63
N TRP A 346 7.45 8.57 16.54
CA TRP A 346 6.28 7.88 16.00
C TRP A 346 4.92 8.49 16.42
N VAL A 347 4.02 8.69 15.46
CA VAL A 347 2.54 8.67 15.65
C VAL A 347 2.07 7.21 15.96
N LEU A 348 2.90 6.53 16.78
CA LEU A 348 2.90 5.23 17.48
C LEU A 348 3.73 5.47 18.80
N SER A 349 5.07 5.26 18.85
CA SER A 349 5.98 5.71 19.95
C SER A 349 7.54 5.66 19.71
N GLY A 350 8.30 6.77 19.90
CA GLY A 350 9.67 6.82 20.51
C GLY A 350 11.00 6.95 19.67
N PRO A 351 12.15 7.46 20.23
CA PRO A 351 13.42 7.82 19.52
C PRO A 351 14.70 6.95 19.82
N VAL A 352 15.59 6.57 18.87
CA VAL A 352 16.81 7.25 18.27
C VAL A 352 18.01 7.40 19.25
N ALA A 353 19.25 6.88 19.01
CA ALA A 353 20.21 7.26 17.94
C ALA A 353 21.40 6.28 17.66
N CYS A 354 22.01 6.42 16.46
CA CYS A 354 23.43 6.11 16.04
C CYS A 354 24.00 4.67 16.17
N VAL A 355 24.96 4.16 15.37
CA VAL A 355 25.68 4.64 14.16
C VAL A 355 26.20 3.42 13.33
N HIS A 356 26.35 3.57 12.01
CA HIS A 356 27.08 2.76 10.99
C HIS A 356 27.62 1.33 11.31
N ASN A 357 27.12 0.27 10.64
CA ASN A 357 27.78 -0.37 9.47
C ASN A 357 26.93 -1.49 8.80
N ARG A 358 27.30 -1.92 7.58
CA ARG A 358 26.60 -2.93 6.74
C ARG A 358 26.64 -4.36 7.35
N PRO A 359 25.64 -5.26 7.13
CA PRO A 359 25.41 -5.90 5.83
C PRO A 359 23.96 -5.92 5.33
N SER A 360 23.81 -6.17 4.03
CA SER A 360 22.56 -6.14 3.25
C SER A 360 21.65 -7.35 3.49
N ILE A 361 20.57 -7.16 4.23
CA ILE A 361 19.38 -8.03 4.22
C ILE A 361 18.14 -7.14 4.00
N ARG A 362 17.33 -7.43 2.98
CA ARG A 362 16.06 -6.71 2.72
C ARG A 362 14.99 -7.19 3.72
N TYR A 363 14.93 -6.55 4.88
CA TYR A 363 13.86 -6.77 5.87
C TYR A 363 12.52 -6.21 5.39
N ILE A 364 11.43 -6.98 5.58
CA ILE A 364 10.06 -6.51 5.35
C ILE A 364 9.65 -5.64 6.55
N ARG A 365 9.88 -4.32 6.45
CA ARG A 365 9.25 -3.34 7.36
C ARG A 365 7.82 -3.04 6.89
N GLN A 366 6.86 -3.83 7.36
CA GLN A 366 5.45 -3.43 7.40
C GLN A 366 5.04 -3.23 8.86
N ALA A 367 4.89 -1.97 9.27
CA ALA A 367 4.22 -1.63 10.51
C ALA A 367 2.71 -1.68 10.28
N ILE A 368 1.99 -2.36 11.18
CA ILE A 368 0.53 -2.34 11.29
C ILE A 368 0.22 -1.61 12.60
N PRO A 369 -0.74 -0.66 12.64
CA PRO A 369 -1.05 0.09 13.86
C PRO A 369 -1.69 -0.81 14.92
N ALA A 370 -1.36 -0.56 16.19
CA ALA A 370 -1.99 -1.23 17.33
C ALA A 370 -3.37 -0.64 17.64
N ALA A 371 -4.32 -1.52 17.97
CA ALA A 371 -5.50 -1.21 18.77
C ALA A 371 -5.29 -1.75 20.20
N PRO A 372 -5.84 -1.13 21.25
CA PRO A 372 -5.62 -1.56 22.62
C PRO A 372 -6.64 -2.62 23.07
N THR A 373 -6.17 -3.83 23.36
CA THR A 373 -6.44 -4.62 24.59
C THR A 373 -5.86 -6.03 24.42
N THR A 374 -5.06 -6.46 25.40
CA THR A 374 -4.69 -7.87 25.74
C THR A 374 -4.94 -8.95 24.67
N ASP A 375 -4.19 -8.89 23.57
CA ASP A 375 -4.06 -9.96 22.58
C ASP A 375 -2.57 -10.25 22.33
N ALA A 376 -2.17 -11.50 22.53
CA ALA A 376 -0.81 -12.00 22.32
C ALA A 376 -0.29 -11.67 20.90
N VAL A 377 -1.14 -11.76 19.88
CA VAL A 377 -0.79 -11.49 18.49
C VAL A 377 -0.55 -9.99 18.27
N SER A 378 -1.41 -9.13 18.82
CA SER A 378 -1.27 -7.68 18.74
C SER A 378 -0.03 -7.16 19.48
N TYR A 379 0.28 -7.71 20.66
CA TYR A 379 1.53 -7.39 21.34
C TYR A 379 2.75 -7.92 20.57
N ALA A 380 2.72 -9.17 20.09
CA ALA A 380 3.80 -9.73 19.26
C ALA A 380 4.08 -8.88 18.01
N ARG A 381 3.04 -8.39 17.33
CA ARG A 381 3.16 -7.45 16.20
C ARG A 381 3.88 -6.16 16.59
N SER A 382 3.59 -5.61 17.77
CA SER A 382 4.23 -4.38 18.25
C SER A 382 5.75 -4.52 18.45
N LEU A 383 6.22 -5.75 18.72
CA LEU A 383 7.64 -6.06 18.90
C LEU A 383 8.45 -6.06 17.60
N ILE A 384 7.81 -6.15 16.42
CA ILE A 384 8.55 -6.23 15.14
C ILE A 384 9.41 -4.99 14.91
N GLY A 385 10.72 -5.20 14.78
CA GLY A 385 11.74 -4.16 14.61
C GLY A 385 12.44 -3.73 15.91
N GLN A 386 12.03 -4.25 17.07
CA GLN A 386 12.69 -4.01 18.36
C GLN A 386 13.87 -4.96 18.57
N LYS A 387 14.88 -4.57 19.38
CA LYS A 387 16.05 -5.41 19.72
C LYS A 387 15.78 -6.45 20.81
N ALA A 388 14.86 -6.13 21.71
CA ALA A 388 14.44 -6.96 22.84
C ALA A 388 12.98 -6.62 23.13
N ALA A 389 12.26 -7.56 23.74
CA ALA A 389 10.88 -7.30 24.15
C ALA A 389 10.83 -6.66 25.55
N GLN A 390 9.82 -5.82 25.78
CA GLN A 390 9.59 -5.13 27.05
C GLN A 390 8.11 -5.22 27.44
N TRP A 391 7.84 -5.65 28.66
CA TRP A 391 6.48 -5.76 29.21
C TRP A 391 6.49 -5.41 30.70
N ASN A 392 5.55 -4.58 31.16
CA ASN A 392 5.43 -4.14 32.56
C ASN A 392 6.77 -3.75 33.23
N GLY A 393 7.60 -2.95 32.54
CA GLY A 393 8.92 -2.49 33.02
C GLY A 393 10.04 -3.53 32.95
N LYS A 394 9.73 -4.82 32.78
CA LYS A 394 10.70 -5.90 32.59
C LYS A 394 11.21 -5.92 31.15
N THR A 395 12.53 -5.83 30.98
CA THR A 395 13.20 -6.09 29.69
C THR A 395 13.59 -7.55 29.61
N TYR A 396 13.20 -8.21 28.53
CA TYR A 396 13.48 -9.62 28.29
C TYR A 396 14.78 -9.77 27.52
N ARG A 397 15.37 -10.97 27.57
CA ARG A 397 16.59 -11.28 26.80
C ARG A 397 16.40 -10.95 25.31
N ALA A 398 17.44 -10.38 24.70
CA ALA A 398 17.49 -10.04 23.27
C ALA A 398 17.71 -11.28 22.40
N ASP A 399 16.85 -12.29 22.57
CA ASP A 399 16.83 -13.53 21.82
C ASP A 399 15.39 -14.04 21.59
N CYS A 400 15.27 -15.17 20.89
CA CYS A 400 13.97 -15.71 20.49
C CYS A 400 13.15 -16.22 21.69
N SER A 401 13.79 -16.72 22.74
CA SER A 401 13.12 -17.17 23.95
C SER A 401 12.63 -15.99 24.80
N GLY A 402 13.43 -14.93 24.94
CA GLY A 402 13.01 -13.71 25.63
C GLY A 402 11.83 -13.03 24.93
N THR A 403 11.81 -13.05 23.60
CA THR A 403 10.70 -12.53 22.79
C THR A 403 9.40 -13.30 23.04
N VAL A 404 9.44 -14.64 22.98
CA VAL A 404 8.27 -15.48 23.24
C VAL A 404 7.76 -15.33 24.68
N ARG A 405 8.66 -15.30 25.67
CA ARG A 405 8.27 -15.08 27.08
C ARG A 405 7.57 -13.75 27.28
N ALA A 406 8.04 -12.66 26.67
CA ALA A 406 7.36 -11.38 26.77
C ALA A 406 5.95 -11.42 26.18
N ILE A 407 5.75 -12.13 25.06
CA ILE A 407 4.44 -12.28 24.42
C ILE A 407 3.46 -13.05 25.33
N TYR A 408 3.94 -14.12 25.96
CA TYR A 408 3.14 -14.96 26.84
C TYR A 408 2.87 -14.30 28.20
N ASP A 409 3.85 -13.61 28.79
CA ASP A 409 3.67 -12.76 29.97
C ASP A 409 2.70 -11.59 29.69
N ALA A 410 2.63 -11.06 28.46
CA ALA A 410 1.67 -10.04 28.03
C ALA A 410 0.26 -10.58 27.73
N ALA A 411 0.15 -11.87 27.41
CA ALA A 411 -1.11 -12.58 27.23
C ALA A 411 -1.74 -13.05 28.57
N GLY A 412 -1.01 -12.95 29.69
CA GLY A 412 -1.43 -13.49 30.98
C GLY A 412 -1.15 -14.98 31.16
N TRP A 413 -0.31 -15.59 30.31
CA TRP A 413 0.04 -17.02 30.33
C TRP A 413 1.55 -17.23 30.54
N PRO A 414 2.12 -16.82 31.70
CA PRO A 414 3.56 -16.73 31.88
C PRO A 414 4.25 -18.09 31.79
N LEU A 415 5.34 -18.17 31.02
CA LEU A 415 6.17 -19.39 30.85
C LEU A 415 7.11 -19.66 32.03
N GLY A 416 6.85 -19.04 33.19
CA GLY A 416 7.70 -19.09 34.37
C GLY A 416 9.16 -18.72 34.10
N ASN A 417 10.07 -19.49 34.68
CA ASN A 417 11.52 -19.30 34.59
C ASN A 417 12.18 -20.03 33.41
N ALA A 418 11.42 -20.50 32.43
CA ALA A 418 11.95 -21.25 31.29
C ALA A 418 12.80 -20.38 30.34
N GLU A 419 14.12 -20.44 30.50
CA GLU A 419 15.09 -19.74 29.65
C GLU A 419 15.52 -20.59 28.44
N GLY A 420 15.45 -20.03 27.23
CA GLY A 420 15.86 -20.73 26.00
C GLY A 420 14.82 -21.69 25.42
N THR A 421 14.96 -21.98 24.12
CA THR A 421 13.99 -22.77 23.33
C THR A 421 13.65 -24.12 23.96
N LYS A 422 14.64 -24.87 24.46
CA LYS A 422 14.42 -26.22 25.02
C LYS A 422 13.61 -26.20 26.32
N ALA A 423 13.81 -25.19 27.17
CA ALA A 423 13.06 -25.05 28.41
C ALA A 423 11.59 -24.68 28.11
N ILE A 424 11.36 -23.75 27.18
CA ILE A 424 10.01 -23.38 26.74
C ILE A 424 9.30 -24.57 26.09
N TYR A 425 9.99 -25.34 25.24
CA TYR A 425 9.43 -26.57 24.65
C TYR A 425 9.02 -27.59 25.73
N LYS A 426 9.84 -27.76 26.77
CA LYS A 426 9.49 -28.64 27.90
C LYS A 426 8.23 -28.14 28.62
N VAL A 427 8.14 -26.84 28.97
CA VAL A 427 6.93 -26.27 29.59
C VAL A 427 5.69 -26.56 28.73
N VAL A 428 5.75 -26.29 27.43
CA VAL A 428 4.60 -26.46 26.53
C VAL A 428 4.21 -27.94 26.33
N LYS A 429 5.19 -28.85 26.44
CA LYS A 429 4.94 -30.30 26.45
C LYS A 429 4.30 -30.77 27.76
N ASP A 430 4.71 -30.20 28.89
CA ASP A 430 4.27 -30.60 30.22
C ASP A 430 2.92 -29.96 30.61
N SER A 431 2.60 -28.76 30.09
CA SER A 431 1.41 -27.96 30.41
C SER A 431 0.52 -27.64 29.19
N GLY A 432 0.55 -28.48 28.17
CA GLY A 432 -0.10 -28.17 26.89
C GLY A 432 0.00 -29.30 25.87
N GLN A 433 0.19 -28.94 24.61
CA GLN A 433 0.32 -29.89 23.50
C GLN A 433 1.40 -29.47 22.50
N ILE A 434 2.11 -30.47 21.96
CA ILE A 434 3.03 -30.35 20.82
C ILE A 434 2.42 -31.10 19.63
N PHE A 435 2.42 -30.47 18.45
CA PHE A 435 1.76 -31.00 17.25
C PHE A 435 2.42 -30.47 15.96
N SER A 436 2.18 -31.11 14.82
CA SER A 436 2.90 -30.83 13.56
C SER A 436 2.08 -30.17 12.46
N LYS A 437 0.75 -30.05 12.61
CA LYS A 437 -0.18 -29.53 11.61
C LYS A 437 -1.29 -28.70 12.24
N ASN A 438 -1.98 -27.89 11.44
CA ASN A 438 -3.13 -27.07 11.84
C ASN A 438 -2.87 -26.14 13.04
N PRO A 439 -1.81 -25.31 13.01
CA PRO A 439 -1.62 -24.27 14.01
C PRO A 439 -2.77 -23.23 13.95
N LYS A 440 -2.77 -22.34 14.94
CA LYS A 440 -3.61 -21.16 15.06
C LYS A 440 -2.73 -19.95 15.45
N PRO A 441 -3.18 -18.71 15.18
CA PRO A 441 -2.61 -17.52 15.82
C PRO A 441 -2.54 -17.71 17.34
N GLY A 442 -1.40 -17.38 17.95
CA GLY A 442 -1.13 -17.63 19.38
C GLY A 442 -0.17 -18.80 19.65
N ASP A 443 -0.09 -19.77 18.74
CA ASP A 443 0.77 -20.95 18.92
C ASP A 443 2.26 -20.60 18.86
N LEU A 444 3.08 -21.42 19.50
CA LEU A 444 4.53 -21.42 19.35
C LEU A 444 4.93 -22.27 18.16
N ILE A 445 6.06 -21.91 17.54
CA ILE A 445 6.70 -22.67 16.48
C ILE A 445 8.17 -22.91 16.83
N PHE A 446 8.61 -24.16 16.70
CA PHE A 446 9.93 -24.63 17.10
C PHE A 446 10.75 -25.07 15.88
N PHE A 447 12.07 -24.82 15.95
CA PHE A 447 13.01 -25.10 14.85
C PHE A 447 14.32 -25.74 15.35
N HIS A 448 14.95 -26.51 14.47
CA HIS A 448 16.22 -27.21 14.70
C HIS A 448 17.46 -26.47 14.19
N THR A 449 18.62 -26.86 14.74
CA THR A 449 19.91 -26.68 14.07
C THR A 449 20.03 -27.55 12.83
N GLY A 450 20.31 -26.97 11.66
CA GLY A 450 20.72 -27.73 10.47
C GLY A 450 21.94 -28.64 10.75
N ASN A 451 22.02 -29.77 10.03
CA ASN A 451 22.95 -30.89 10.20
C ASN A 451 22.95 -31.66 11.54
N GLN A 452 22.20 -31.23 12.57
CA GLN A 452 21.91 -32.07 13.75
C GLN A 452 20.41 -32.08 14.04
N PRO A 453 19.66 -33.08 13.53
CA PRO A 453 18.19 -33.12 13.53
C PRO A 453 17.59 -33.50 14.90
N LYS A 454 18.20 -33.06 16.01
CA LYS A 454 17.78 -33.39 17.39
C LYS A 454 17.93 -32.24 18.40
N SER A 455 18.41 -31.06 18.00
CA SER A 455 18.60 -29.93 18.91
C SER A 455 17.73 -28.73 18.53
N LEU A 456 16.62 -28.58 19.24
CA LEU A 456 15.83 -27.35 19.25
C LEU A 456 16.67 -26.17 19.74
N ASN A 457 16.80 -25.14 18.91
CA ASN A 457 17.65 -23.98 19.19
C ASN A 457 16.98 -22.63 18.88
N HIS A 458 15.79 -22.65 18.27
CA HIS A 458 15.12 -21.46 17.81
C HIS A 458 13.61 -21.61 17.91
N ILE A 459 12.93 -20.51 18.24
CA ILE A 459 11.50 -20.47 18.54
C ILE A 459 10.89 -19.20 17.94
N GLY A 460 9.63 -19.28 17.55
CA GLY A 460 8.81 -18.15 17.16
C GLY A 460 7.39 -18.27 17.68
N PHE A 461 6.60 -17.27 17.32
CA PHE A 461 5.19 -17.14 17.66
C PHE A 461 4.38 -17.03 16.37
N VAL A 462 3.32 -17.82 16.23
CA VAL A 462 2.42 -17.83 15.07
C VAL A 462 1.50 -16.61 15.13
N GLU A 463 1.70 -15.69 14.20
CA GLU A 463 0.91 -14.47 14.11
C GLU A 463 -0.38 -14.67 13.29
N ALA A 464 -0.26 -15.33 12.15
CA ALA A 464 -1.35 -15.54 11.22
C ALA A 464 -1.04 -16.69 10.26
N ILE A 465 -2.09 -17.23 9.65
CA ILE A 465 -2.01 -18.29 8.63
C ILE A 465 -2.76 -17.78 7.41
N GLN A 466 -2.12 -17.82 6.25
CA GLN A 466 -2.69 -17.37 4.98
C GLN A 466 -3.40 -18.53 4.25
N PRO A 467 -4.33 -18.24 3.32
CA PRO A 467 -5.09 -19.28 2.60
C PRO A 467 -4.22 -20.30 1.85
N ASP A 468 -3.02 -19.91 1.42
CA ASP A 468 -2.01 -20.75 0.76
C ASP A 468 -1.21 -21.65 1.71
N GLN A 469 -1.62 -21.74 2.99
CA GLN A 469 -0.88 -22.38 4.10
C GLN A 469 0.48 -21.72 4.40
N THR A 470 0.68 -20.45 4.02
CA THR A 470 1.82 -19.66 4.52
C THR A 470 1.56 -19.13 5.93
N ILE A 471 2.36 -19.57 6.88
CA ILE A 471 2.42 -19.08 8.25
C ILE A 471 3.25 -17.79 8.28
N LEU A 472 2.70 -16.75 8.90
CA LEU A 472 3.42 -15.59 9.36
C LEU A 472 3.87 -15.85 10.81
N LEU A 473 5.18 -15.85 11.04
CA LEU A 473 5.75 -16.06 12.37
C LEU A 473 6.58 -14.86 12.81
N ILE A 474 6.47 -14.50 14.09
CA ILE A 474 7.23 -13.44 14.75
C ILE A 474 8.28 -14.09 15.64
N HIS A 475 9.53 -13.69 15.48
CA HIS A 475 10.66 -14.30 16.16
C HIS A 475 11.90 -13.39 16.16
N HIS A 476 12.88 -13.67 17.01
CA HIS A 476 14.10 -12.87 17.11
C HIS A 476 15.21 -13.44 16.24
N MET A 477 15.71 -12.65 15.29
CA MET A 477 16.76 -13.05 14.36
C MET A 477 17.64 -11.85 14.00
N SER A 478 18.95 -12.07 13.87
CA SER A 478 19.92 -11.04 13.46
C SER A 478 19.89 -9.77 14.33
N GLY A 479 19.64 -9.93 15.63
CA GLY A 479 19.61 -8.82 16.60
C GLY A 479 18.29 -8.04 16.67
N LEU A 480 17.25 -8.47 15.95
CA LEU A 480 15.93 -7.82 15.92
C LEU A 480 14.80 -8.86 15.98
N ILE A 481 13.66 -8.45 16.53
CA ILE A 481 12.41 -9.18 16.39
C ILE A 481 11.86 -8.90 14.99
N VAL A 482 11.57 -9.93 14.21
CA VAL A 482 11.20 -9.84 12.80
C VAL A 482 9.98 -10.71 12.49
N ARG A 483 9.26 -10.39 11.41
CA ARG A 483 8.25 -11.26 10.80
C ARG A 483 8.89 -12.09 9.69
N SER A 484 8.71 -13.39 9.73
CA SER A 484 9.12 -14.33 8.69
C SER A 484 7.91 -15.09 8.11
N ARG A 485 8.12 -15.70 6.95
CA ARG A 485 7.14 -16.53 6.23
C ARG A 485 7.63 -17.96 6.18
N MET A 486 6.75 -18.91 6.43
CA MET A 486 6.98 -20.34 6.30
C MET A 486 5.77 -20.99 5.62
N ASN A 487 5.93 -21.63 4.48
CA ASN A 487 4.82 -22.31 3.80
C ASN A 487 4.86 -23.81 4.06
N LEU A 488 3.77 -24.36 4.62
CA LEU A 488 3.67 -25.78 4.97
C LEU A 488 3.64 -26.73 3.77
N ASN A 489 3.07 -26.29 2.64
CA ASN A 489 2.91 -27.12 1.44
C ASN A 489 4.19 -27.20 0.60
N TYR A 490 5.05 -26.18 0.70
CA TYR A 490 6.21 -26.00 -0.18
C TYR A 490 7.51 -25.75 0.61
N PRO A 491 7.99 -26.71 1.43
CA PRO A 491 9.04 -26.45 2.40
C PRO A 491 10.38 -26.00 1.78
N ASN A 492 10.73 -26.57 0.65
CA ASN A 492 12.03 -26.35 -0.01
C ASN A 492 12.04 -25.09 -0.92
N LEU A 493 10.90 -24.42 -1.10
CA LEU A 493 10.79 -23.28 -2.01
C LEU A 493 10.86 -21.94 -1.26
N GLN A 494 11.88 -21.13 -1.51
CA GLN A 494 11.94 -19.76 -0.99
C GLN A 494 10.94 -18.83 -1.70
N ILE A 495 10.76 -19.03 -3.01
CA ILE A 495 9.91 -18.21 -3.88
C ILE A 495 9.02 -19.16 -4.68
N SER A 496 7.74 -18.85 -4.74
CA SER A 496 6.75 -19.55 -5.55
C SER A 496 7.14 -19.48 -7.03
N PRO A 497 7.25 -20.61 -7.74
CA PRO A 497 7.55 -20.59 -9.17
C PRO A 497 6.43 -19.94 -9.99
N LYS A 498 5.17 -20.03 -9.51
CA LYS A 498 3.94 -19.60 -10.18
C LYS A 498 3.76 -18.08 -10.23
N ASP A 499 3.95 -17.39 -9.10
CA ASP A 499 3.62 -15.95 -8.95
C ASP A 499 4.78 -15.10 -8.37
N LYS A 500 5.94 -15.73 -8.13
CA LYS A 500 7.15 -15.14 -7.52
C LYS A 500 6.93 -14.55 -6.12
N THR A 501 5.84 -14.90 -5.43
CA THR A 501 5.66 -14.59 -4.00
C THR A 501 6.72 -15.32 -3.16
N ARG A 502 7.11 -14.73 -2.02
CA ARG A 502 8.04 -15.38 -1.08
C ARG A 502 7.28 -16.39 -0.24
N LEU A 503 7.55 -17.68 -0.40
CA LEU A 503 6.92 -18.74 0.38
C LEU A 503 7.66 -18.94 1.71
N ASN A 504 8.99 -19.08 1.66
CA ASN A 504 9.81 -19.26 2.85
C ASN A 504 10.93 -18.21 2.97
N HIS A 505 11.20 -17.76 4.20
CA HIS A 505 12.42 -17.03 4.54
C HIS A 505 13.57 -18.00 4.87
N ILE A 506 14.82 -17.55 4.70
CA ILE A 506 16.01 -18.30 5.15
C ILE A 506 16.18 -18.05 6.64
N LEU A 507 16.18 -19.10 7.47
CA LEU A 507 16.41 -18.99 8.92
C LEU A 507 17.82 -19.41 9.36
N ARG A 508 18.59 -20.05 8.48
CA ARG A 508 20.00 -20.39 8.77
C ARG A 508 20.86 -20.34 7.52
N ARG A 509 22.11 -19.91 7.69
CA ARG A 509 23.21 -20.23 6.77
C ARG A 509 24.22 -21.09 7.53
N SER A 510 24.64 -22.19 6.92
CA SER A 510 25.75 -23.01 7.39
C SER A 510 27.08 -22.33 7.07
N GLY A 511 28.14 -22.68 7.80
CA GLY A 511 29.50 -22.17 7.55
C GLY A 511 30.02 -22.50 6.14
N ASN A 512 29.50 -23.55 5.49
CA ASN A 512 29.78 -23.89 4.09
C ASN A 512 28.86 -23.16 3.07
N GLY A 513 28.22 -22.06 3.45
CA GLY A 513 27.39 -21.23 2.57
C GLY A 513 25.97 -21.76 2.31
N LYS A 514 25.66 -23.04 2.59
CA LYS A 514 24.31 -23.60 2.39
C LYS A 514 23.28 -22.86 3.24
N SER A 515 22.23 -22.34 2.60
CA SER A 515 21.11 -21.67 3.25
C SER A 515 19.96 -22.66 3.47
N TYR A 516 19.25 -22.56 4.59
CA TYR A 516 18.07 -23.37 4.91
C TYR A 516 16.83 -22.48 5.11
N THR A 517 15.72 -22.87 4.51
CA THR A 517 14.42 -22.21 4.68
C THR A 517 13.83 -22.44 6.07
N ALA A 518 12.82 -21.64 6.44
CA ALA A 518 12.06 -21.82 7.68
C ALA A 518 11.44 -23.22 7.78
N ALA A 519 10.86 -23.72 6.69
CA ALA A 519 10.20 -25.02 6.67
C ALA A 519 11.19 -26.20 6.58
N GLU A 520 12.38 -26.01 6.00
CA GLU A 520 13.46 -27.02 6.04
C GLU A 520 14.02 -27.26 7.45
N VAL A 521 13.83 -26.32 8.39
CA VAL A 521 14.30 -26.43 9.79
C VAL A 521 13.16 -26.48 10.80
N PHE A 522 11.91 -26.59 10.34
CA PHE A 522 10.73 -26.73 11.19
C PHE A 522 10.73 -28.09 11.92
N ASP A 523 10.39 -28.06 13.21
CA ASP A 523 10.22 -29.25 14.04
C ASP A 523 8.72 -29.46 14.37
N SER A 524 8.14 -28.50 15.08
CA SER A 524 6.78 -28.62 15.61
C SER A 524 6.16 -27.28 15.98
N PHE A 525 4.85 -27.30 16.20
CA PHE A 525 4.10 -26.27 16.91
C PHE A 525 3.87 -26.68 18.36
N GLY A 526 3.60 -25.71 19.22
CA GLY A 526 3.13 -25.96 20.57
C GLY A 526 2.08 -24.96 21.02
N ARG A 527 1.17 -25.39 21.89
CA ARG A 527 0.12 -24.57 22.50
C ARG A 527 0.01 -24.93 23.98
N ILE A 528 -0.05 -23.91 24.84
CA ILE A 528 -0.44 -24.08 26.25
C ILE A 528 -1.97 -24.09 26.33
N LEU A 529 -2.52 -25.00 27.13
CA LEU A 529 -3.96 -25.23 27.28
C LEU A 529 -4.53 -24.48 28.49
#